data_AF-A0A5M3VYC8-F1
#
_entry.id   AF-A0A5M3VYC8-F1
#
_cell.length_a   1.000
_cell.length_b   1.000
_cell.length_c   1.000
_cell.angle_alpha   90.00
_cell.angle_beta   90.00
_cell.angle_gamma   90.00
#
_symmetry.space_group_name_H-M   'P 1'
#
loop_
_entity.id
_entity.type
_entity.pdbx_description
1 polymer ?
#
loop_
_entity_poly.entity_id
_entity_poly.type
_entity_poly.pdbx_seq_one_letter_code
_entity_poly.pdbx_strand_id
1 'polypeptide(L)'
;MPALNTLQAVDIRTVVRKANERTGLHFAVYTGPAQGPRRHFAESLHAALGDEMAPYSVLIMVDTAGRGLEIVTGEEARRRLSDGDCRLVAMSMATRFSVGDLMGGLAGGIAALGERAR
;
A
#
# COMPACT_ATOMS: atom_id res chain seq x y z
N MET A 1 5.63 2.40 -15.95
CA MET A 1 6.29 1.32 -15.16
C MET A 1 5.65 0.02 -15.60
N PRO A 2 6.40 -1.08 -15.80
CA PRO A 2 5.77 -2.36 -16.16
C PRO A 2 4.85 -2.83 -15.04
N ALA A 3 3.73 -3.46 -15.41
CA ALA A 3 2.87 -4.15 -14.45
C ALA A 3 3.63 -5.34 -13.81
N LEU A 4 3.19 -5.76 -12.62
CA LEU A 4 3.78 -6.92 -11.95
C LEU A 4 3.61 -8.18 -12.80
N ASN A 5 4.68 -8.95 -12.98
CA ASN A 5 4.58 -10.28 -13.59
C ASN A 5 3.98 -11.30 -12.58
N THR A 6 3.66 -12.51 -13.04
CA THR A 6 3.00 -13.51 -12.20
C THR A 6 3.81 -13.91 -10.96
N LEU A 7 5.14 -14.02 -11.07
CA LEU A 7 6.02 -14.36 -9.94
C LEU A 7 6.04 -13.23 -8.90
N GLN A 8 6.20 -12.00 -9.38
CA GLN A 8 6.16 -10.79 -8.55
C GLN A 8 4.80 -10.62 -7.85
N ALA A 9 3.70 -10.99 -8.51
CA ALA A 9 2.37 -10.98 -7.92
C ALA A 9 2.20 -12.05 -6.80
N VAL A 10 2.89 -13.19 -6.89
CA VAL A 10 2.90 -14.20 -5.82
C VAL A 10 3.76 -13.72 -4.64
N ASP A 11 4.91 -13.13 -4.92
CA ASP A 11 5.80 -12.58 -3.91
C ASP A 11 5.10 -11.46 -3.11
N ILE A 12 4.41 -10.55 -3.80
CA ILE A 12 3.71 -9.45 -3.11
C ILE A 12 2.57 -9.96 -2.23
N ARG A 13 1.80 -10.97 -2.68
CA ARG A 13 0.77 -11.61 -1.86
C ARG A 13 1.37 -12.24 -0.61
N THR A 14 2.56 -12.82 -0.71
CA THR A 14 3.27 -13.40 0.43
C THR A 14 3.70 -12.31 1.42
N VAL A 15 4.19 -11.17 0.94
CA VAL A 15 4.55 -10.04 1.80
C VAL A 15 3.32 -9.46 2.51
N VAL A 16 2.22 -9.26 1.78
CA VAL A 16 0.94 -8.80 2.34
C VAL A 16 0.45 -9.74 3.44
N ARG A 17 0.41 -11.05 3.17
CA ARG A 17 -0.03 -12.05 4.15
C ARG A 17 0.81 -11.97 5.43
N LYS A 18 2.14 -11.87 5.32
CA LYS A 18 3.03 -11.74 6.47
C LYS A 18 2.77 -10.46 7.27
N ALA A 19 2.50 -9.33 6.60
CA ALA A 19 2.17 -8.09 7.27
C ALA A 19 0.83 -8.20 8.04
N ASN A 20 -0.18 -8.83 7.42
CA ASN A 20 -1.47 -9.07 8.05
C ASN A 20 -1.32 -9.94 9.31
N GLU A 21 -0.63 -11.08 9.20
CA GLU A 21 -0.43 -12.01 10.32
C GLU A 21 0.31 -11.35 11.49
N ARG A 22 1.29 -10.48 11.20
CA ARG A 22 2.12 -9.84 12.23
C ARG A 22 1.41 -8.71 12.97
N THR A 23 0.48 -8.03 12.32
CA THR A 23 -0.14 -6.80 12.82
C THR A 23 -1.60 -7.00 13.21
N GLY A 24 -2.29 -7.99 12.63
CA GLY A 24 -3.74 -8.08 12.69
C GLY A 24 -4.47 -7.01 11.86
N LEU A 25 -3.75 -6.17 11.12
CA LEU A 25 -4.34 -5.22 10.17
C LEU A 25 -4.52 -5.88 8.80
N HIS A 26 -5.40 -5.30 7.98
CA HIS A 26 -5.63 -5.77 6.62
C HIS A 26 -4.89 -4.90 5.59
N PHE A 27 -3.76 -5.37 5.09
CA PHE A 27 -3.04 -4.72 4.01
C PHE A 27 -3.64 -5.08 2.65
N ALA A 28 -3.97 -4.05 1.86
CA ALA A 28 -4.46 -4.17 0.49
C ALA A 28 -3.53 -3.41 -0.47
N VAL A 29 -3.32 -3.97 -1.66
CA VAL A 29 -2.43 -3.37 -2.68
C VAL A 29 -3.16 -3.28 -4.01
N TYR A 30 -3.15 -2.09 -4.59
CA TYR A 30 -3.59 -1.84 -5.96
C TYR A 30 -2.43 -1.32 -6.80
N THR A 31 -2.21 -1.93 -7.96
CA THR A 31 -1.25 -1.46 -8.95
C THR A 31 -1.92 -1.35 -10.31
N GLY A 32 -2.11 -0.13 -10.79
CA GLY A 32 -2.83 0.13 -12.05
C GLY A 32 -3.01 1.62 -12.28
N PRO A 33 -3.58 2.03 -13.43
CA PRO A 33 -3.87 3.45 -13.67
C PRO A 33 -4.97 3.95 -12.72
N ALA A 34 -4.78 5.12 -12.13
CA ALA A 34 -5.82 5.75 -11.34
C ALA A 34 -6.98 6.23 -12.24
N GLN A 35 -8.21 6.04 -11.77
CA GLN A 35 -9.41 6.57 -12.44
C GLN A 35 -9.74 7.95 -11.87
N GLY A 36 -9.31 9.01 -12.56
CA GLY A 36 -9.48 10.39 -12.09
C GLY A 36 -8.44 10.83 -11.06
N PRO A 37 -8.77 11.77 -10.16
CA PRO A 37 -7.83 12.27 -9.16
C PRO A 37 -7.36 11.14 -8.23
N ARG A 38 -6.04 10.93 -8.14
CA ARG A 38 -5.42 9.80 -7.43
C ARG A 38 -5.92 9.62 -6.00
N ARG A 39 -6.02 10.71 -5.24
CA ARG A 39 -6.49 10.69 -3.86
C ARG A 39 -7.92 10.14 -3.75
N HIS A 40 -8.85 10.69 -4.53
CA HIS A 40 -10.23 10.22 -4.54
C HIS A 40 -10.33 8.76 -5.00
N PHE A 41 -9.52 8.37 -5.98
CA PHE A 41 -9.49 6.97 -6.43
C PHE A 41 -8.98 6.03 -5.33
N ALA A 42 -7.90 6.38 -4.65
CA ALA A 42 -7.38 5.60 -3.51
C ALA A 42 -8.39 5.51 -2.36
N GLU A 43 -9.04 6.63 -2.00
CA GLU A 43 -10.10 6.66 -0.99
C GLU A 43 -11.28 5.75 -1.39
N SER A 44 -11.67 5.74 -2.67
CA SER A 44 -12.74 4.86 -3.17
C SER A 44 -12.37 3.37 -3.13
N LEU A 45 -11.13 3.02 -3.48
CA LEU A 45 -10.61 1.65 -3.36
C LEU A 45 -10.59 1.18 -1.90
N HIS A 46 -10.27 2.09 -0.97
CA HIS A 46 -10.27 1.78 0.45
C HIS A 46 -11.69 1.58 0.97
N ALA A 47 -12.63 2.46 0.59
CA ALA A 47 -14.04 2.31 0.93
C ALA A 47 -14.64 1.00 0.38
N ALA A 48 -14.20 0.55 -0.81
CA ALA A 48 -14.64 -0.70 -1.41
C ALA A 48 -14.21 -1.97 -0.64
N LEU A 49 -13.36 -1.86 0.38
CA LEU A 49 -13.05 -2.96 1.30
C LEU A 49 -14.22 -3.30 2.23
N GLY A 50 -15.22 -2.42 2.33
CA GLY A 50 -16.42 -2.60 3.15
C GLY A 50 -16.25 -2.10 4.59
N ASP A 51 -17.38 -1.77 5.21
CA ASP A 51 -17.43 -1.05 6.50
C ASP A 51 -16.78 -1.83 7.66
N GLU A 52 -16.76 -3.17 7.59
CA GLU A 52 -16.15 -4.01 8.63
C GLU A 52 -14.62 -4.03 8.52
N MET A 53 -14.08 -4.08 7.31
CA MET A 53 -12.64 -4.24 7.08
C MET A 53 -11.91 -2.90 6.93
N ALA A 54 -12.57 -1.89 6.35
CA ALA A 54 -11.97 -0.60 6.06
C ALA A 54 -11.33 0.07 7.30
N PRO A 55 -11.94 0.08 8.51
CA PRO A 55 -11.32 0.70 9.69
C PRO A 55 -9.96 0.08 10.08
N TYR A 56 -9.78 -1.21 9.83
CA TYR A 56 -8.55 -1.95 10.14
C TYR A 56 -7.61 -2.12 8.95
N SER A 57 -7.90 -1.45 7.83
CA SER A 57 -7.19 -1.64 6.57
C SER A 57 -6.09 -0.59 6.34
N VAL A 58 -5.06 -1.00 5.61
CA VAL A 58 -4.04 -0.13 5.04
C VAL A 58 -4.00 -0.41 3.53
N LEU A 59 -4.51 0.52 2.74
CA LEU A 59 -4.46 0.43 1.27
C LEU A 59 -3.21 1.13 0.76
N ILE A 60 -2.46 0.44 -0.09
CA ILE A 60 -1.37 0.98 -0.89
C ILE A 60 -1.82 1.02 -2.36
N MET A 61 -1.92 2.21 -2.94
CA MET A 61 -2.32 2.41 -4.33
C MET A 61 -1.14 2.98 -5.12
N VAL A 62 -0.71 2.28 -6.17
CA VAL A 62 0.33 2.74 -7.10
C VAL A 62 -0.29 3.01 -8.47
N ASP A 63 -0.26 4.29 -8.87
CA ASP A 63 -0.65 4.74 -10.20
C ASP A 63 0.49 4.52 -11.19
N THR A 64 0.37 3.48 -12.02
CA THR A 64 1.41 3.10 -12.99
C THR A 64 1.48 4.03 -14.21
N ALA A 65 0.43 4.83 -14.45
CA ALA A 65 0.36 5.79 -15.55
C ALA A 65 0.85 7.17 -15.09
N GLY A 66 0.28 7.72 -14.02
CA GLY A 66 0.62 9.03 -13.48
C GLY A 66 1.80 9.03 -12.49
N ARG A 67 2.44 7.86 -12.26
CA ARG A 67 3.60 7.67 -11.36
C ARG A 67 3.34 8.24 -9.95
N GLY A 68 2.19 7.91 -9.39
CA GLY A 68 1.77 8.33 -8.05
C GLY A 68 1.69 7.17 -7.07
N LEU A 69 1.85 7.48 -5.78
CA LEU A 69 1.66 6.55 -4.67
C LEU A 69 0.72 7.22 -3.66
N GLU A 70 -0.30 6.50 -3.23
CA GLU A 70 -1.15 6.88 -2.11
C GLU A 70 -1.14 5.75 -1.07
N ILE A 71 -1.13 6.12 0.22
CA ILE A 71 -1.33 5.20 1.34
C ILE A 71 -2.56 5.71 2.08
N VAL A 72 -3.60 4.88 2.17
CA VAL A 72 -4.84 5.20 2.87
C VAL A 72 -4.95 4.27 4.07
N THR A 73 -5.10 4.85 5.26
CA THR A 73 -5.27 4.11 6.51
C THR A 73 -6.70 4.25 7.01
N GLY A 74 -7.28 3.13 7.43
CA GLY A 74 -8.52 3.11 8.19
C GLY A 74 -8.36 3.75 9.57
N GLU A 75 -9.47 4.09 10.22
CA GLU A 75 -9.47 4.76 11.52
C GLU A 75 -8.65 4.00 12.58
N GLU A 76 -8.88 2.70 12.72
CA GLU A 76 -8.18 1.86 13.71
C GLU A 76 -6.74 1.58 13.29
N ALA A 77 -6.49 1.40 11.98
CA ALA A 77 -5.13 1.28 11.46
C ALA A 77 -4.30 2.54 11.75
N ARG A 78 -4.89 3.74 11.63
CA ARG A 78 -4.23 5.02 11.86
C ARG A 78 -3.80 5.23 13.32
N ARG A 79 -4.48 4.59 14.28
CA ARG A 79 -4.05 4.61 15.69
C ARG A 79 -2.68 3.95 15.90
N ARG A 80 -2.31 3.02 15.01
CA ARG A 80 -1.05 2.27 15.04
C ARG A 80 -0.03 2.77 14.01
N LEU A 81 -0.51 3.35 12.92
CA LEU A 81 0.30 3.93 11.84
C LEU A 81 -0.01 5.42 11.71
N SER A 82 0.88 6.25 12.25
CA SER A 82 0.75 7.70 12.12
C SER A 82 0.93 8.15 10.67
N ASP A 83 0.34 9.28 10.31
CA ASP A 83 0.53 9.90 9.00
C ASP A 83 2.02 10.18 8.71
N GLY A 84 2.82 10.43 9.76
CA GLY A 84 4.27 10.63 9.67
C GLY A 84 5.00 9.35 9.26
N ASP A 85 4.65 8.22 9.88
CA ASP A 85 5.20 6.91 9.54
C ASP A 85 4.88 6.52 8.10
N CYS A 86 3.61 6.67 7.71
CA CYS A 86 3.16 6.42 6.35
C CYS A 86 3.91 7.30 5.34
N ARG A 87 4.09 8.59 5.64
CA ARG A 87 4.82 9.54 4.78
C ARG A 87 6.28 9.15 4.60
N LEU A 88 6.97 8.77 5.68
CA LEU A 88 8.36 8.34 5.62
C LEU A 88 8.54 7.07 4.76
N VAL A 89 7.63 6.11 4.94
CA VAL A 89 7.63 4.90 4.11
C VAL A 89 7.31 5.23 2.65
N ALA A 90 6.31 6.06 2.38
CA ALA A 90 5.94 6.48 1.03
C ALA A 90 7.11 7.17 0.29
N MET A 91 7.88 8.02 0.96
CA MET A 91 9.08 8.63 0.39
C MET A 91 10.13 7.58 0.01
N SER A 92 10.36 6.59 0.87
CA SER A 92 11.30 5.50 0.59
C SER A 92 10.85 4.64 -0.59
N MET A 93 9.54 4.38 -0.69
CA MET A 93 8.95 3.67 -1.83
C MET A 93 9.09 4.48 -3.13
N ALA A 94 8.79 5.78 -3.09
CA ALA A 94 8.91 6.67 -4.24
C ALA A 94 10.35 6.72 -4.80
N THR A 95 11.36 6.71 -3.93
CA THR A 95 12.77 6.62 -4.33
C THR A 95 13.10 5.32 -5.05
N ARG A 96 12.53 4.18 -4.63
CA ARG A 96 12.70 2.91 -5.35
C ARG A 96 11.96 2.91 -6.68
N PHE A 97 10.77 3.48 -6.72
CA PHE A 97 9.98 3.59 -7.94
C PHE A 97 10.66 4.47 -8.99
N SER A 98 11.37 5.53 -8.60
CA SER A 98 12.06 6.42 -9.55
C SER A 98 13.21 5.73 -10.30
N VAL A 99 13.82 4.70 -9.70
CA VAL A 99 14.86 3.86 -10.33
C VAL A 99 14.31 2.58 -10.98
N GLY A 100 12.99 2.45 -11.07
CA GLY A 100 12.33 1.31 -11.73
C GLY A 100 12.11 0.07 -10.85
N ASP A 101 12.43 0.14 -9.55
CA ASP A 101 12.26 -0.97 -8.61
C ASP A 101 10.87 -0.94 -7.96
N LEU A 102 9.85 -1.29 -8.74
CA LEU A 102 8.46 -1.36 -8.25
C LEU A 102 8.29 -2.44 -7.17
N MET A 103 8.87 -3.62 -7.40
CA MET A 103 8.69 -4.74 -6.49
C MET A 103 9.43 -4.59 -5.17
N GLY A 104 10.69 -4.16 -5.20
CA GLY A 104 11.43 -3.86 -3.98
C GLY A 104 10.83 -2.68 -3.23
N GLY A 105 10.30 -1.68 -3.96
CA GLY A 105 9.53 -0.58 -3.35
C GLY A 105 8.27 -1.06 -2.63
N LEU A 106 7.43 -1.87 -3.28
CA LEU A 106 6.22 -2.42 -2.67
C LEU A 106 6.52 -3.38 -1.52
N ALA A 107 7.38 -4.38 -1.74
CA ALA A 107 7.73 -5.37 -0.73
C ALA A 107 8.39 -4.73 0.50
N GLY A 108 9.36 -3.84 0.29
CA GLY A 108 10.03 -3.11 1.36
C GLY A 108 9.10 -2.14 2.09
N GLY A 109 8.21 -1.46 1.35
CA GLY A 109 7.22 -0.55 1.92
C GLY A 109 6.22 -1.26 2.83
N ILE A 110 5.62 -2.36 2.37
CA ILE A 110 4.67 -3.14 3.15
C ILE A 110 5.35 -3.74 4.40
N ALA A 111 6.57 -4.25 4.26
CA ALA A 111 7.34 -4.73 5.41
C ALA A 111 7.62 -3.62 6.44
N ALA A 112 7.99 -2.42 5.98
CA ALA A 112 8.25 -1.28 6.86
C ALA A 112 6.97 -0.78 7.55
N LEU A 113 5.84 -0.72 6.85
CA LEU A 113 4.54 -0.41 7.47
C LEU A 113 4.16 -1.47 8.50
N GLY A 114 4.33 -2.75 8.18
CA GLY A 114 4.04 -3.85 9.11
C GLY A 114 4.89 -3.83 10.38
N GLU A 115 6.15 -3.36 10.29
CA GLU A 115 7.00 -3.16 11.47
C GLU A 115 6.51 -2.01 12.36
N ARG A 116 6.10 -0.90 11.74
CA ARG A 116 5.64 0.30 12.44
C ARG A 116 4.27 0.14 13.08
N ALA A 117 3.42 -0.68 12.47
CA ALA A 117 2.07 -0.92 12.93
C ALA A 117 1.99 -1.89 14.11
N ARG A 118 3.09 -2.35 14.70
CA ARG A 118 3.07 -3.42 15.72
C ARG A 118 2.40 -2.98 17.02
#